data_AF-A0A8C6IN51-F1
#
_entry.id   AF-A0A8C6IN51-F1
#
_cell.length_a   1.000
_cell.length_b   1.000
_cell.length_c   1.000
_cell.angle_alpha   90.00
_cell.angle_beta   90.00
_cell.angle_gamma   90.00
#
_symmetry.space_group_name_H-M   'P 1'
#
loop_
_entity.id
_entity.type
_entity.pdbx_description
1 polymer ?
#
loop_
_entity_poly.entity_id
_entity_poly.type
_entity_poly.pdbx_seq_one_letter_code
_entity_poly.pdbx_strand_id
1 'polypeptide(L)'
;MWRAVAVASAPARVLFRAPRRPAVSVAVSPAAALADERVETRVAGLGPGQPVTLRAVAADERGCLFQSCAHYRADGRGELHLGTDASQGGDYTGVEPMGLFWSLAPAGMERPYQRLVPRSTGTPIKVEMLVHQGHSQPGAFPGPVVAKAEVERWFTAPGVRRIRLKEGRVRGSLFLPPGDGPFPGVIDMYGDEGGLVEFRSSLLATRGFAALSLPYFDFEDLPKVMKEFQLEYFEEAARFLQRHPKVKGPGVGVIGTGKGAELALSMITFLPEVVAAVCISGCSSNTIADLHYGEMSLPGLRFDMNKTPSLPIEQFIHFLQEKLHPAHSAQNAFMPSLSKLPHWLKRCLQSPGWCLNLH
;
A
#
# COMPACT_ATOMS: atom_id res chain seq x y z
N MET A 1 13.12 -56.99 -76.52
CA MET A 1 13.38 -57.18 -75.07
C MET A 1 13.20 -55.83 -74.39
N TRP A 2 12.11 -55.64 -73.64
CA TRP A 2 11.86 -54.41 -72.89
C TRP A 2 12.34 -54.60 -71.44
N ARG A 3 13.22 -53.72 -70.96
CA ARG A 3 13.71 -53.71 -69.57
C ARG A 3 12.76 -52.90 -68.70
N ALA A 4 12.17 -53.52 -67.68
CA ALA A 4 11.40 -52.84 -66.65
C ALA A 4 12.34 -52.27 -65.57
N VAL A 5 12.16 -51.00 -65.23
CA VAL A 5 12.83 -50.32 -64.11
C VAL A 5 11.93 -50.45 -62.88
N ALA A 6 12.44 -51.10 -61.83
CA ALA A 6 11.76 -51.19 -60.55
C ALA A 6 12.08 -49.94 -59.71
N VAL A 7 11.04 -49.20 -59.31
CA VAL A 7 11.13 -48.06 -58.39
C VAL A 7 11.04 -48.60 -56.96
N ALA A 8 12.07 -48.37 -56.15
CA ALA A 8 12.06 -48.70 -54.74
C ALA A 8 11.24 -47.67 -53.95
N SER A 9 10.23 -48.14 -53.20
CA SER A 9 9.42 -47.33 -52.29
C SER A 9 10.14 -47.15 -50.95
N ALA A 10 10.30 -45.90 -50.52
CA ALA A 10 10.83 -45.56 -49.20
C ALA A 10 9.75 -45.75 -48.11
N PRO A 11 10.11 -46.15 -46.87
CA PRO A 11 9.14 -46.37 -45.82
C PRO A 11 8.57 -45.05 -45.27
N ALA A 12 7.27 -45.05 -44.97
CA ALA A 12 6.57 -43.91 -44.40
C ALA A 12 7.11 -43.59 -42.99
N ARG A 13 7.60 -42.36 -42.81
CA ARG A 13 7.96 -41.83 -41.48
C ARG A 13 6.68 -41.64 -40.66
N VAL A 14 6.51 -42.47 -39.64
CA VAL A 14 5.51 -42.24 -38.59
C VAL A 14 5.93 -41.00 -37.81
N LEU A 15 5.25 -39.88 -38.04
CA LEU A 15 5.39 -38.67 -37.24
C LEU A 15 4.76 -38.93 -35.86
N PHE A 16 5.61 -39.27 -34.87
CA PHE A 16 5.20 -39.24 -33.48
C PHE A 16 4.81 -37.80 -33.13
N ARG A 17 3.52 -37.58 -32.93
CA ARG A 17 2.99 -36.29 -32.46
C ARG A 17 3.46 -36.12 -31.01
N ALA A 18 4.43 -35.23 -30.80
CA ALA A 18 4.91 -34.93 -29.46
C ALA A 18 3.71 -34.54 -28.56
N PRO A 19 3.68 -34.99 -27.29
CA PRO A 19 2.63 -34.61 -26.37
C PRO A 19 2.52 -33.08 -26.33
N ARG A 20 1.30 -32.56 -26.53
CA ARG A 20 1.01 -31.12 -26.47
C ARG A 20 1.48 -30.64 -25.10
N ARG A 21 2.43 -29.70 -25.07
CA ARG A 21 2.81 -29.04 -23.82
C ARG A 21 1.56 -28.43 -23.18
N PRO A 22 1.36 -28.60 -21.86
CA PRO A 22 0.27 -27.94 -21.17
C PRO A 22 0.37 -26.43 -21.40
N ALA A 23 -0.79 -25.76 -21.50
CA ALA A 23 -0.82 -24.31 -21.60
C ALA A 23 -0.21 -23.70 -20.33
N VAL A 24 0.58 -22.63 -20.49
CA VAL A 24 1.11 -21.89 -19.34
C VAL A 24 -0.07 -21.30 -18.57
N SER A 25 -0.04 -21.41 -17.25
CA SER A 25 -1.05 -20.84 -16.37
C SER A 25 -0.40 -20.13 -15.20
N VAL A 26 -1.02 -19.07 -14.71
CA VAL A 26 -0.66 -18.39 -13.46
C VAL A 26 -1.86 -18.45 -12.54
N ALA A 27 -1.64 -18.86 -11.30
CA ALA A 27 -2.65 -18.94 -10.27
C ALA A 27 -2.21 -18.08 -9.09
N VAL A 28 -3.13 -17.26 -8.59
CA VAL A 28 -2.97 -16.52 -7.34
C VAL A 28 -4.06 -16.94 -6.38
N SER A 29 -3.66 -17.37 -5.19
CA SER A 29 -4.56 -17.91 -4.17
C SER A 29 -4.38 -17.18 -2.83
N PRO A 30 -5.47 -16.67 -2.22
CA PRO A 30 -6.80 -16.54 -2.81
C PRO A 30 -6.83 -15.48 -3.93
N ALA A 31 -7.75 -15.65 -4.90
CA ALA A 31 -7.95 -14.69 -6.00
C ALA A 31 -8.65 -13.40 -5.54
N ALA A 32 -9.36 -13.45 -4.41
CA ALA A 32 -9.91 -12.27 -3.73
C ALA A 32 -9.53 -12.36 -2.25
N ALA A 33 -8.81 -11.35 -1.75
CA ALA A 33 -8.37 -11.28 -0.36
C ALA A 33 -8.35 -9.83 0.12
N LEU A 34 -8.27 -9.65 1.43
CA LEU A 34 -8.04 -8.31 1.99
C LEU A 34 -6.67 -7.80 1.56
N ALA A 35 -6.57 -6.48 1.37
CA ALA A 35 -5.35 -5.82 0.96
C ALA A 35 -4.19 -6.07 1.94
N ASP A 36 -4.47 -6.30 3.22
CA ASP A 36 -3.47 -6.60 4.24
C ASP A 36 -3.19 -8.12 4.43
N GLU A 37 -3.71 -8.99 3.57
CA GLU A 37 -3.46 -10.44 3.60
C GLU A 37 -2.47 -10.90 2.53
N ARG A 38 -1.69 -11.95 2.81
CA ARG A 38 -0.77 -12.53 1.82
C ARG A 38 -1.54 -13.33 0.77
N VAL A 39 -1.00 -13.38 -0.45
CA VAL A 39 -1.43 -14.30 -1.50
C VAL A 39 -0.27 -15.14 -1.99
N GLU A 40 -0.57 -16.35 -2.42
CA GLU A 40 0.39 -17.29 -2.99
C GLU A 40 0.28 -17.25 -4.51
N THR A 41 1.41 -17.07 -5.21
CA THR A 41 1.46 -17.03 -6.68
C THR A 41 2.25 -18.21 -7.22
N ARG A 42 1.64 -18.98 -8.13
CA ARG A 42 2.24 -20.12 -8.82
C ARG A 42 2.10 -19.98 -10.32
N VAL A 43 3.10 -20.41 -11.07
CA VAL A 43 3.06 -20.53 -12.54
C VAL A 43 3.38 -21.96 -12.92
N ALA A 44 2.56 -22.54 -13.79
CA ALA A 44 2.68 -23.92 -14.23
C ALA A 44 2.73 -24.01 -15.76
N GLY A 45 3.25 -25.13 -16.28
CA GLY A 45 3.28 -25.41 -17.72
C GLY A 45 4.36 -24.67 -18.52
N LEU A 46 5.39 -24.16 -17.86
CA LEU A 46 6.58 -23.60 -18.51
C LEU A 46 7.50 -24.73 -19.00
N GLY A 47 8.48 -24.41 -19.86
CA GLY A 47 9.60 -25.31 -20.13
C GLY A 47 10.58 -25.34 -18.93
N PRO A 48 11.29 -26.46 -18.70
CA PRO A 48 12.32 -26.52 -17.66
C PRO A 48 13.37 -25.41 -17.82
N GLY A 49 13.64 -24.65 -16.75
CA GLY A 49 14.60 -23.54 -16.77
C GLY A 49 14.18 -22.33 -17.63
N GLN A 50 12.95 -22.31 -18.15
CA GLN A 50 12.46 -21.25 -19.04
C GLN A 50 12.48 -19.90 -18.31
N PRO A 51 13.14 -18.87 -18.89
CA PRO A 51 13.08 -17.52 -18.34
C PRO A 51 11.71 -16.89 -18.59
N VAL A 52 11.18 -16.23 -17.58
CA VAL A 52 9.90 -15.51 -17.62
C VAL A 52 10.00 -14.19 -16.87
N THR A 53 9.20 -13.21 -17.28
CA THR A 53 8.98 -11.96 -16.54
C THR A 53 7.56 -11.98 -16.01
N LEU A 54 7.40 -11.87 -14.70
CA LEU A 54 6.09 -11.62 -14.11
C LEU A 54 5.89 -10.12 -13.99
N ARG A 55 4.69 -9.64 -14.31
CA ARG A 55 4.27 -8.25 -14.09
C ARG A 55 2.96 -8.22 -13.30
N ALA A 56 2.85 -7.32 -12.33
CA ALA A 56 1.56 -6.91 -11.78
C ALA A 56 1.19 -5.53 -12.35
N VAL A 57 -0.07 -5.36 -12.71
CA VAL A 57 -0.61 -4.09 -13.21
C VAL A 57 -1.90 -3.77 -12.45
N ALA A 58 -2.04 -2.53 -11.99
CA ALA A 58 -3.24 -2.02 -11.36
C ALA A 58 -3.55 -0.62 -11.88
N ALA A 59 -4.80 -0.21 -11.81
CA ALA A 59 -5.21 1.16 -12.07
C ALA A 59 -5.89 1.75 -10.84
N ASP A 60 -5.62 3.03 -10.56
CA ASP A 60 -6.44 3.77 -9.60
C ASP A 60 -7.78 4.20 -10.24
N GLU A 61 -8.70 4.74 -9.43
CA GLU A 61 -10.02 5.18 -9.92
C GLU A 61 -9.97 6.36 -10.90
N ARG A 62 -8.81 7.02 -11.05
CA ARG A 62 -8.57 8.09 -12.04
C ARG A 62 -7.98 7.54 -13.34
N GLY A 63 -7.74 6.23 -13.41
CA GLY A 63 -7.10 5.57 -14.54
C GLY A 63 -5.57 5.64 -14.54
N CYS A 64 -4.94 6.13 -13.47
CA CYS A 64 -3.48 6.14 -13.35
C CYS A 64 -2.96 4.71 -13.19
N LEU A 65 -2.05 4.31 -14.08
CA LEU A 65 -1.51 2.97 -14.12
C LEU A 65 -0.34 2.78 -13.15
N PHE A 66 -0.38 1.68 -12.41
CA PHE A 66 0.70 1.21 -11.56
C PHE A 66 1.18 -0.13 -12.07
N GLN A 67 2.48 -0.35 -12.06
CA GLN A 67 3.08 -1.62 -12.45
C GLN A 67 4.27 -1.99 -11.61
N SER A 68 4.57 -3.28 -11.59
CA SER A 68 5.80 -3.86 -11.07
C SER A 68 6.21 -5.07 -11.88
N CYS A 69 7.50 -5.38 -11.94
CA CYS A 69 8.04 -6.50 -12.68
C CYS A 69 9.11 -7.25 -11.89
N ALA A 70 9.20 -8.56 -12.15
CA ALA A 70 10.25 -9.41 -11.61
C ALA A 70 10.61 -10.55 -12.57
N HIS A 71 11.88 -10.93 -12.58
CA HIS A 71 12.44 -11.94 -13.49
C HIS A 71 12.63 -13.26 -12.77
N TYR A 72 12.14 -14.34 -13.37
CA TYR A 72 12.22 -15.67 -12.79
C TYR A 72 12.68 -16.71 -13.83
N ARG A 73 13.02 -17.90 -13.35
CA ARG A 73 13.23 -19.09 -14.16
C ARG A 73 12.44 -20.23 -13.56
N ALA A 74 11.74 -20.99 -14.42
CA ALA A 74 11.02 -22.17 -13.98
C ALA A 74 11.97 -23.26 -13.46
N ASP A 75 11.49 -24.08 -12.54
CA ASP A 75 12.21 -25.25 -12.03
C ASP A 75 12.37 -26.34 -13.12
N GLY A 76 12.96 -27.49 -12.74
CA GLY A 76 13.15 -28.63 -13.64
C GLY A 76 11.84 -29.26 -14.14
N ARG A 77 10.70 -28.95 -13.50
CA ARG A 77 9.36 -29.42 -13.87
C ARG A 77 8.58 -28.40 -14.70
N GLY A 78 9.12 -27.19 -14.89
CA GLY A 78 8.41 -26.11 -15.57
C GLY A 78 7.44 -25.36 -14.67
N GLU A 79 7.70 -25.36 -13.37
CA GLU A 79 6.87 -24.71 -12.35
C GLU A 79 7.63 -23.52 -11.72
N LEU A 80 6.89 -22.56 -11.18
CA LEU A 80 7.40 -21.43 -10.41
C LEU A 80 6.49 -21.18 -9.21
N HIS A 81 7.06 -20.94 -8.05
CA HIS A 81 6.37 -20.58 -6.82
C HIS A 81 7.08 -19.40 -6.14
N LEU A 82 6.42 -18.24 -6.11
CA LEU A 82 7.02 -16.98 -5.66
C LEU A 82 7.38 -16.97 -4.17
N GLY A 83 6.82 -17.89 -3.38
CA GLY A 83 7.19 -18.05 -1.97
C GLY A 83 8.50 -18.80 -1.72
N THR A 84 9.11 -19.40 -2.76
CA THR A 84 10.35 -20.18 -2.64
C THR A 84 11.38 -19.82 -3.69
N ASP A 85 10.95 -19.42 -4.88
CA ASP A 85 11.84 -19.10 -5.99
C ASP A 85 12.25 -17.63 -5.94
N ALA A 86 13.56 -17.38 -6.05
CA ALA A 86 14.10 -16.03 -5.96
C ALA A 86 13.94 -15.28 -7.29
N SER A 87 13.47 -14.03 -7.22
CA SER A 87 13.55 -13.09 -8.33
C SER A 87 15.01 -12.79 -8.66
N GLN A 88 15.36 -12.86 -9.94
CA GLN A 88 16.70 -12.64 -10.50
C GLN A 88 16.91 -11.20 -10.98
N GLY A 89 15.87 -10.36 -11.01
CA GLY A 89 15.93 -8.97 -11.49
C GLY A 89 14.54 -8.35 -11.64
N GLY A 90 14.49 -7.12 -12.14
CA GLY A 90 13.28 -6.30 -12.16
C GLY A 90 13.27 -5.32 -10.98
N ASP A 91 12.09 -5.01 -10.44
CA ASP A 91 11.93 -4.02 -9.37
C ASP A 91 12.40 -4.54 -8.00
N TYR A 92 12.56 -5.86 -7.85
CA TYR A 92 13.11 -6.51 -6.67
C TYR A 92 13.82 -7.83 -7.03
N THR A 93 14.63 -8.32 -6.10
CA THR A 93 15.37 -9.60 -6.20
C THR A 93 15.21 -10.39 -4.90
N GLY A 94 15.49 -11.69 -4.93
CA GLY A 94 15.34 -12.56 -3.77
C GLY A 94 13.96 -13.21 -3.65
N VAL A 95 13.74 -13.97 -2.58
CA VAL A 95 12.48 -14.67 -2.31
C VAL A 95 11.52 -13.70 -1.63
N GLU A 96 10.69 -13.04 -2.43
CA GLU A 96 9.76 -12.00 -2.00
C GLU A 96 8.33 -12.34 -2.48
N PRO A 97 7.57 -13.17 -1.74
CA PRO A 97 6.28 -13.68 -2.19
C PRO A 97 5.26 -12.58 -2.56
N MET A 98 5.30 -11.46 -1.84
CA MET A 98 4.46 -10.27 -2.09
C MET A 98 5.17 -9.18 -2.88
N GLY A 99 6.35 -9.49 -3.45
CA GLY A 99 7.22 -8.57 -4.19
C GLY A 99 6.47 -7.72 -5.20
N LEU A 100 5.69 -8.38 -6.06
CA LEU A 100 4.91 -7.70 -7.11
C LEU A 100 3.88 -6.71 -6.57
N PHE A 101 3.36 -6.90 -5.35
CA PHE A 101 2.34 -6.02 -4.77
C PHE A 101 2.96 -4.78 -4.13
N TRP A 102 3.96 -4.95 -3.25
CA TRP A 102 4.56 -3.82 -2.54
C TRP A 102 5.46 -2.96 -3.43
N SER A 103 5.96 -3.53 -4.53
CA SER A 103 6.80 -2.81 -5.50
C SER A 103 6.00 -2.19 -6.65
N LEU A 104 4.66 -2.17 -6.60
CA LEU A 104 3.84 -1.39 -7.53
C LEU A 104 4.23 0.09 -7.45
N ALA A 105 4.61 0.65 -8.60
CA ALA A 105 4.94 2.05 -8.75
C ALA A 105 4.19 2.64 -9.96
N PRO A 106 4.00 3.97 -10.04
CA PRO A 106 3.42 4.60 -11.23
C PRO A 106 4.14 4.11 -12.49
N ALA A 107 3.38 3.72 -13.52
CA ALA A 107 3.95 3.29 -14.78
C ALA A 107 4.78 4.41 -15.41
N GLY A 108 5.73 4.09 -16.29
CA GLY A 108 6.69 5.07 -16.81
C GLY A 108 6.07 6.25 -17.58
N MET A 109 4.81 6.12 -18.02
CA MET A 109 4.02 7.18 -18.66
C MET A 109 3.25 8.07 -17.69
N GLU A 110 3.15 7.65 -16.43
CA GLU A 110 2.45 8.37 -15.37
C GLU A 110 3.38 9.35 -14.66
N ARG A 111 2.79 10.35 -13.98
CA ARG A 111 3.59 11.24 -13.13
C ARG A 111 4.24 10.43 -12.01
N PRO A 112 5.53 10.68 -11.70
CA PRO A 112 6.20 9.99 -10.61
C PRO A 112 5.57 10.37 -9.26
N TYR A 113 5.88 9.58 -8.23
CA TYR A 113 5.45 9.81 -6.83
C TYR A 113 3.94 9.83 -6.58
N GLN A 114 3.14 9.34 -7.53
CA GLN A 114 1.73 9.07 -7.29
C GLN A 114 1.56 7.87 -6.36
N ARG A 115 0.54 7.94 -5.50
CA ARG A 115 0.16 6.83 -4.60
C ARG A 115 -1.02 6.09 -5.16
N LEU A 116 -0.95 4.77 -5.14
CA LEU A 116 -2.10 3.91 -5.36
C LEU A 116 -2.95 3.92 -4.09
N VAL A 117 -4.04 4.67 -4.10
CA VAL A 117 -4.92 4.83 -2.94
C VAL A 117 -6.35 4.46 -3.35
N PRO A 118 -7.01 3.50 -2.68
CA PRO A 118 -8.43 3.26 -2.89
C PRO A 118 -9.23 4.47 -2.40
N ARG A 119 -10.11 5.04 -3.22
CA ARG A 119 -10.98 6.15 -2.76
C ARG A 119 -12.30 5.61 -2.23
N SER A 120 -12.74 4.47 -2.75
CA SER A 120 -13.87 3.71 -2.21
C SER A 120 -13.38 2.46 -1.47
N THR A 121 -13.86 2.28 -0.24
CA THR A 121 -13.61 1.09 0.58
C THR A 121 -14.53 -0.08 0.21
N GLY A 122 -15.57 0.17 -0.60
CA GLY A 122 -16.55 -0.83 -1.05
C GLY A 122 -16.21 -1.52 -2.37
N THR A 123 -15.13 -1.12 -3.03
CA THR A 123 -14.67 -1.70 -4.30
C THR A 123 -13.22 -2.16 -4.16
N PRO A 124 -12.85 -3.34 -4.68
CA PRO A 124 -11.47 -3.81 -4.59
C PRO A 124 -10.56 -3.07 -5.58
N ILE A 125 -9.28 -3.04 -5.28
CA ILE A 125 -8.25 -2.78 -6.30
C ILE A 125 -8.05 -4.09 -7.07
N LYS A 126 -8.22 -4.02 -8.39
CA LYS A 126 -7.94 -5.14 -9.29
C LYS A 126 -6.49 -5.09 -9.73
N VAL A 127 -5.78 -6.20 -9.54
CA VAL A 127 -4.40 -6.39 -9.95
C VAL A 127 -4.36 -7.50 -11.00
N GLU A 128 -3.94 -7.16 -12.21
CA GLU A 128 -3.70 -8.14 -13.28
C GLU A 128 -2.26 -8.67 -13.17
N MET A 129 -2.14 -9.98 -13.05
CA MET A 129 -0.89 -10.73 -12.96
C MET A 129 -0.59 -11.33 -14.31
N LEU A 130 0.48 -10.88 -14.96
CA LEU A 130 0.86 -11.25 -16.32
C LEU A 130 2.17 -12.03 -16.30
N VAL A 131 2.22 -13.14 -17.04
CA VAL A 131 3.46 -13.88 -17.30
C VAL A 131 3.88 -13.63 -18.73
N HIS A 132 5.06 -13.04 -18.91
CA HIS A 132 5.66 -12.77 -20.22
C HIS A 132 6.78 -13.77 -20.51
N GLN A 133 6.90 -14.14 -21.78
CA GLN A 133 7.99 -14.99 -22.25
C GLN A 133 9.33 -14.24 -22.22
N GLY A 134 10.36 -14.85 -21.62
CA GLY A 134 11.70 -14.27 -21.53
C GLY A 134 11.88 -13.26 -20.41
N HIS A 135 13.13 -12.81 -20.24
CA HIS A 135 13.45 -11.68 -19.35
C HIS A 135 13.33 -10.38 -20.12
N SER A 136 12.62 -9.42 -19.54
CA SER A 136 12.45 -8.10 -20.13
C SER A 136 13.70 -7.27 -19.84
N GLN A 137 14.19 -6.55 -20.85
CA GLN A 137 15.27 -5.59 -20.60
C GLN A 137 14.70 -4.34 -19.94
N PRO A 138 15.48 -3.63 -19.09
CA PRO A 138 15.06 -2.35 -18.54
C PRO A 138 14.61 -1.38 -19.65
N GLY A 139 13.42 -0.80 -19.51
CA GLY A 139 12.85 0.14 -20.49
C GLY A 139 12.35 -0.49 -21.80
N ALA A 140 12.49 -1.81 -21.99
CA ALA A 140 11.96 -2.50 -23.17
C ALA A 140 10.52 -2.94 -22.96
N PHE A 141 9.78 -3.03 -24.07
CA PHE A 141 8.49 -3.71 -24.03
C PHE A 141 8.71 -5.20 -23.71
N PRO A 142 8.02 -5.73 -22.71
CA PRO A 142 8.09 -7.13 -22.33
C PRO A 142 7.62 -8.03 -23.49
N GLY A 143 8.14 -9.27 -23.51
CA GLY A 143 7.76 -10.29 -24.50
C GLY A 143 6.26 -10.63 -24.50
N PRO A 144 5.79 -11.56 -25.36
CA PRO A 144 4.37 -11.91 -25.42
C PRO A 144 3.87 -12.45 -24.08
N VAL A 145 2.63 -12.09 -23.71
CA VAL A 145 1.93 -12.65 -22.55
C VAL A 145 1.56 -14.10 -22.85
N VAL A 146 2.00 -15.02 -21.99
CA VAL A 146 1.73 -16.45 -22.10
C VAL A 146 0.68 -16.95 -21.09
N ALA A 147 0.45 -16.21 -20.01
CA ALA A 147 -0.60 -16.48 -19.04
C ALA A 147 -1.01 -15.20 -18.31
N LYS A 148 -2.24 -15.16 -17.80
CA LYS A 148 -2.73 -14.07 -16.95
C LYS A 148 -3.69 -14.56 -15.86
N ALA A 149 -3.78 -13.82 -14.76
CA ALA A 149 -4.78 -13.96 -13.72
C ALA A 149 -5.16 -12.57 -13.18
N GLU A 150 -6.39 -12.43 -12.68
CA GLU A 150 -6.85 -11.23 -11.97
C GLU A 150 -6.93 -11.53 -10.48
N VAL A 151 -6.52 -10.57 -9.66
CA VAL A 151 -6.56 -10.63 -8.20
C VAL A 151 -7.30 -9.40 -7.67
N GLU A 152 -8.26 -9.63 -6.79
CA GLU A 152 -9.00 -8.56 -6.10
C GLU A 152 -8.44 -8.32 -4.70
N ARG A 153 -8.12 -7.05 -4.41
CA ARG A 153 -7.59 -6.60 -3.12
C ARG A 153 -8.63 -5.73 -2.43
N TRP A 154 -9.31 -6.30 -1.45
CA TRP A 154 -10.43 -5.69 -0.73
C TRP A 154 -9.96 -4.90 0.50
N PHE A 155 -10.62 -3.78 0.79
CA PHE A 155 -10.30 -2.97 1.99
C PHE A 155 -11.35 -3.11 3.10
N THR A 156 -12.41 -3.86 2.85
CA THR A 156 -13.53 -4.06 3.76
C THR A 156 -14.00 -5.50 3.66
N ALA A 157 -14.03 -6.23 4.78
CA ALA A 157 -14.64 -7.56 4.80
C ALA A 157 -16.18 -7.50 4.78
N PRO A 158 -16.85 -8.58 4.31
CA PRO A 158 -18.29 -8.70 4.40
C PRO A 158 -18.83 -8.45 5.82
N GLY A 159 -19.92 -7.68 5.93
CA GLY A 159 -20.59 -7.40 7.20
C GLY A 159 -20.03 -6.22 8.00
N VAL A 160 -18.87 -5.66 7.63
CA VAL A 160 -18.42 -4.37 8.19
C VAL A 160 -19.38 -3.27 7.75
N ARG A 161 -19.88 -2.49 8.72
CA ARG A 161 -20.82 -1.40 8.45
C ARG A 161 -20.09 -0.07 8.43
N ARG A 162 -20.21 0.66 7.32
CA ARG A 162 -19.74 2.04 7.17
C ARG A 162 -20.88 3.01 7.47
N ILE A 163 -20.68 3.89 8.44
CA ILE A 163 -21.64 4.93 8.85
C ILE A 163 -20.99 6.29 8.62
N ARG A 164 -21.60 7.10 7.75
CA ARG A 164 -21.16 8.49 7.55
C ARG A 164 -21.52 9.31 8.79
N LEU A 165 -20.52 9.95 9.40
CA LEU A 165 -20.69 10.73 10.62
C LEU A 165 -20.84 12.23 10.32
N LYS A 166 -21.91 12.80 10.87
CA LYS A 166 -22.19 14.24 10.91
C LYS A 166 -22.89 14.57 12.23
N GLU A 167 -22.10 14.65 13.31
CA GLU A 167 -22.58 14.87 14.68
C GLU A 167 -21.95 16.13 15.24
N GLY A 168 -22.75 17.19 15.45
CA GLY A 168 -22.22 18.51 15.80
C GLY A 168 -21.18 18.98 14.77
N ARG A 169 -19.98 19.33 15.27
CA ARG A 169 -18.84 19.72 14.43
C ARG A 169 -18.07 18.52 13.87
N VAL A 170 -18.19 17.35 14.49
CA VAL A 170 -17.42 16.15 14.13
C VAL A 170 -17.92 15.60 12.79
N ARG A 171 -16.96 15.41 11.87
CA ARG A 171 -17.17 14.73 10.58
C ARG A 171 -16.28 13.52 10.49
N GLY A 172 -16.66 12.58 9.64
CA GLY A 172 -15.86 11.38 9.43
C GLY A 172 -16.67 10.20 8.93
N SER A 173 -16.10 9.01 9.04
CA SER A 173 -16.83 7.77 8.80
C SER A 173 -16.46 6.73 9.84
N LEU A 174 -17.48 6.19 10.49
CA LEU A 174 -17.36 5.15 11.49
C LEU A 174 -17.54 3.78 10.83
N PHE A 175 -16.54 2.93 10.96
CA PHE A 175 -16.57 1.54 10.54
C PHE A 175 -16.79 0.65 11.76
N LEU A 176 -17.83 -0.18 11.71
CA LEU A 176 -18.16 -1.12 12.77
C LEU A 176 -17.98 -2.56 12.27
N PRO A 177 -17.24 -3.41 13.01
CA PRO A 177 -17.17 -4.83 12.71
C PRO A 177 -18.56 -5.49 12.72
N PRO A 178 -18.73 -6.63 12.02
CA PRO A 178 -19.93 -7.44 12.17
C PRO A 178 -20.07 -7.99 13.60
N GLY A 179 -21.31 -8.28 14.00
CA GLY A 179 -21.63 -8.81 15.32
C GLY A 179 -22.12 -7.78 16.34
N ASP A 180 -22.33 -8.24 17.57
CA ASP A 180 -23.01 -7.47 18.62
C ASP A 180 -22.08 -6.48 19.34
N GLY A 181 -20.77 -6.76 19.36
CA GLY A 181 -19.78 -5.96 20.09
C GLY A 181 -19.84 -6.21 21.61
N PRO A 182 -19.34 -5.27 22.44
CA PRO A 182 -18.65 -4.04 22.05
C PRO A 182 -17.22 -4.31 21.53
N PHE A 183 -16.74 -3.42 20.66
CA PHE A 183 -15.44 -3.50 20.00
C PHE A 183 -14.48 -2.45 20.58
N PRO A 184 -13.17 -2.70 20.66
CA PRO A 184 -12.21 -1.65 20.95
C PRO A 184 -12.36 -0.49 19.95
N GLY A 185 -12.51 0.74 20.45
CA GLY A 185 -12.65 1.93 19.62
C GLY A 185 -11.29 2.52 19.23
N VAL A 186 -11.15 2.95 17.98
CA VAL A 186 -9.95 3.64 17.50
C VAL A 186 -10.31 4.84 16.62
N ILE A 187 -9.68 5.98 16.88
CA ILE A 187 -9.73 7.16 16.00
C ILE A 187 -8.53 7.11 15.05
N ASP A 188 -8.78 7.28 13.77
CA ASP A 188 -7.81 7.17 12.69
C ASP A 188 -7.64 8.50 11.97
N MET A 189 -6.42 9.05 11.97
CA MET A 189 -6.10 10.36 11.39
C MET A 189 -4.94 10.27 10.38
N TYR A 190 -5.17 10.79 9.19
CA TYR A 190 -4.13 11.00 8.17
C TYR A 190 -3.48 12.39 8.33
N GLY A 191 -2.49 12.68 7.48
CA GLY A 191 -1.64 13.86 7.59
C GLY A 191 -2.20 15.06 6.87
N ASP A 192 -1.31 15.78 6.21
CA ASP A 192 -1.52 17.03 5.49
C ASP A 192 -2.22 16.86 4.12
N GLU A 193 -2.71 15.66 3.82
CA GLU A 193 -3.41 15.40 2.55
C GLU A 193 -4.82 16.00 2.48
N GLY A 194 -5.41 16.30 3.65
CA GLY A 194 -6.77 16.82 3.75
C GLY A 194 -7.84 15.81 3.36
N GLY A 195 -9.10 16.21 3.50
CA GLY A 195 -10.21 15.34 3.15
C GLY A 195 -10.36 14.14 4.09
N LEU A 196 -11.18 13.18 3.67
CA LEU A 196 -11.44 11.94 4.40
C LEU A 196 -10.74 10.76 3.75
N VAL A 197 -9.92 10.07 4.54
CA VAL A 197 -9.23 8.84 4.14
C VAL A 197 -9.76 7.69 4.98
N GLU A 198 -10.29 6.65 4.33
CA GLU A 198 -11.07 5.60 5.00
C GLU A 198 -10.42 4.21 5.02
N PHE A 199 -9.47 3.96 4.12
CA PHE A 199 -9.01 2.59 3.83
C PHE A 199 -8.31 1.90 5.00
N ARG A 200 -7.62 2.65 5.86
CA ARG A 200 -7.02 2.08 7.08
C ARG A 200 -8.09 1.77 8.12
N SER A 201 -9.07 2.65 8.31
CA SER A 201 -10.18 2.40 9.24
C SER A 201 -11.05 1.22 8.81
N SER A 202 -11.31 1.05 7.52
CA SER A 202 -12.08 -0.09 7.02
C SER A 202 -11.35 -1.42 7.24
N LEU A 203 -10.03 -1.44 7.08
CA LEU A 203 -9.20 -2.61 7.41
C LEU A 203 -9.15 -2.85 8.93
N LEU A 204 -9.01 -1.80 9.75
CA LEU A 204 -9.06 -1.94 11.21
C LEU A 204 -10.39 -2.51 11.68
N ALA A 205 -11.52 -2.10 11.08
CA ALA A 205 -12.82 -2.67 11.39
C ALA A 205 -12.97 -4.12 10.94
N THR A 206 -12.33 -4.48 9.83
CA THR A 206 -12.19 -5.88 9.42
C THR A 206 -11.40 -6.71 10.44
N ARG A 207 -10.45 -6.09 11.17
CA ARG A 207 -9.69 -6.70 12.26
C ARG A 207 -10.34 -6.55 13.65
N GLY A 208 -11.61 -6.15 13.73
CA GLY A 208 -12.39 -6.16 14.97
C GLY A 208 -12.39 -4.86 15.78
N PHE A 209 -11.96 -3.73 15.20
CA PHE A 209 -12.02 -2.41 15.85
C PHE A 209 -13.23 -1.58 15.39
N ALA A 210 -13.88 -0.86 16.29
CA ALA A 210 -14.76 0.23 15.88
C ALA A 210 -13.90 1.44 15.50
N ALA A 211 -13.71 1.67 14.19
CA ALA A 211 -12.72 2.61 13.68
C ALA A 211 -13.38 3.88 13.10
N LEU A 212 -13.03 5.04 13.64
CA LEU A 212 -13.48 6.35 13.17
C LEU A 212 -12.40 7.01 12.33
N SER A 213 -12.60 7.09 11.02
CA SER A 213 -11.81 7.94 10.14
C SER A 213 -12.16 9.40 10.42
N LEU A 214 -11.21 10.16 10.96
CA LEU A 214 -11.43 11.53 11.43
C LEU A 214 -10.63 12.54 10.57
N PRO A 215 -11.30 13.20 9.61
CA PRO A 215 -10.76 14.38 8.93
C PRO A 215 -10.80 15.57 9.89
N TYR A 216 -9.89 16.52 9.70
CA TYR A 216 -9.82 17.74 10.52
C TYR A 216 -9.66 19.02 9.70
N PHE A 217 -9.50 18.92 8.37
CA PHE A 217 -9.54 20.03 7.43
C PHE A 217 -9.84 19.51 6.00
N ASP A 218 -10.13 20.45 5.10
CA ASP A 218 -10.46 20.25 3.69
C ASP A 218 -11.52 19.15 3.43
N PHE A 219 -12.55 19.15 4.27
CA PHE A 219 -13.59 18.14 4.19
C PHE A 219 -14.95 18.69 4.61
N GLU A 220 -15.95 18.60 3.72
CA GLU A 220 -17.28 19.18 3.92
C GLU A 220 -17.19 20.65 4.40
N ASP A 221 -17.75 20.95 5.57
CA ASP A 221 -17.79 22.23 6.27
C ASP A 221 -16.66 22.42 7.29
N LEU A 222 -15.67 21.52 7.34
CA LEU A 222 -14.42 21.75 8.08
C LEU A 222 -13.59 22.87 7.43
N PRO A 223 -12.65 23.49 8.17
CA PRO A 223 -11.76 24.51 7.64
C PRO A 223 -11.07 24.04 6.35
N LYS A 224 -10.98 24.91 5.35
CA LYS A 224 -10.37 24.57 4.04
C LYS A 224 -8.85 24.47 4.07
N VAL A 225 -8.21 25.08 5.06
CA VAL A 225 -6.75 25.12 5.17
C VAL A 225 -6.33 24.83 6.61
N MET A 226 -5.14 24.26 6.74
CA MET A 226 -4.50 24.00 8.03
C MET A 226 -3.86 25.28 8.57
N LYS A 227 -4.65 26.10 9.28
CA LYS A 227 -4.17 27.34 9.90
C LYS A 227 -3.95 27.20 11.41
N GLU A 228 -4.96 26.66 12.09
CA GLU A 228 -4.97 26.46 13.54
C GLU A 228 -5.87 25.27 13.86
N PHE A 229 -5.60 24.62 14.99
CA PHE A 229 -6.36 23.48 15.48
C PHE A 229 -6.91 23.76 16.88
N GLN A 230 -8.15 23.35 17.10
CA GLN A 230 -8.79 23.35 18.41
C GLN A 230 -8.88 21.90 18.90
N LEU A 231 -8.21 21.59 20.00
CA LEU A 231 -8.15 20.23 20.52
C LEU A 231 -9.53 19.72 20.97
N GLU A 232 -10.46 20.63 21.28
CA GLU A 232 -11.86 20.37 21.59
C GLU A 232 -12.58 19.63 20.45
N TYR A 233 -12.22 19.86 19.19
CA TYR A 233 -12.76 19.09 18.06
C TYR A 233 -12.45 17.59 18.19
N PHE A 234 -11.22 17.27 18.60
CA PHE A 234 -10.75 15.91 18.77
C PHE A 234 -11.27 15.29 20.07
N GLU A 235 -11.47 16.11 21.11
CA GLU A 235 -12.15 15.72 22.35
C GLU A 235 -13.61 15.34 22.09
N GLU A 236 -14.35 16.15 21.32
CA GLU A 236 -15.71 15.84 20.87
C GLU A 236 -15.77 14.50 20.12
N ALA A 237 -14.81 14.24 19.22
CA ALA A 237 -14.71 12.99 18.48
C ALA A 237 -14.40 11.78 19.38
N ALA A 238 -13.48 11.93 20.35
CA ALA A 238 -13.15 10.90 21.32
C ALA A 238 -14.34 10.55 22.21
N ARG A 239 -15.06 11.55 22.73
CA ARG A 239 -16.28 11.36 23.52
C ARG A 239 -17.40 10.74 22.70
N PHE A 240 -17.58 11.17 21.45
CA PHE A 240 -18.56 10.57 20.54
C PHE A 240 -18.31 9.07 20.39
N LEU A 241 -17.07 8.69 20.05
CA LEU A 241 -16.73 7.29 19.84
C LEU A 241 -16.85 6.47 21.12
N GLN A 242 -16.35 7.00 22.25
CA GLN A 242 -16.41 6.34 23.56
C GLN A 242 -17.86 6.07 24.03
N ARG A 243 -18.81 6.97 23.72
CA ARG A 243 -20.23 6.83 24.09
C ARG A 243 -21.01 5.89 23.17
N HIS A 244 -20.44 5.51 22.02
CA HIS A 244 -21.14 4.66 21.07
C HIS A 244 -21.41 3.27 21.69
N PRO A 245 -22.64 2.72 21.62
CA PRO A 245 -23.02 1.50 22.36
C PRO A 245 -22.25 0.25 21.95
N LYS A 246 -21.67 0.25 20.73
CA LYS A 246 -20.80 -0.83 20.24
C LYS A 246 -19.31 -0.61 20.51
N VAL A 247 -18.92 0.42 21.25
CA VAL A 247 -17.52 0.70 21.59
C VAL A 247 -17.25 0.29 23.03
N LYS A 248 -16.16 -0.42 23.24
CA LYS A 248 -15.72 -0.92 24.54
C LYS A 248 -15.01 0.21 25.29
N GLY A 249 -15.45 0.49 26.51
CA GLY A 249 -14.74 1.38 27.44
C GLY A 249 -13.48 0.75 28.06
N PRO A 250 -12.70 1.50 28.87
CA PRO A 250 -13.01 2.81 29.43
C PRO A 250 -12.62 4.01 28.54
N GLY A 251 -11.90 3.80 27.44
CA GLY A 251 -11.46 4.88 26.54
C GLY A 251 -11.19 4.37 25.13
N VAL A 252 -10.68 5.23 24.27
CA VAL A 252 -10.40 4.92 22.86
C VAL A 252 -8.91 4.95 22.55
N GLY A 253 -8.50 4.18 21.55
CA GLY A 253 -7.18 4.32 20.93
C GLY A 253 -7.19 5.44 19.89
N VAL A 254 -6.01 5.96 19.56
CA VAL A 254 -5.80 6.84 18.42
C VAL A 254 -4.62 6.35 17.58
N ILE A 255 -4.77 6.37 16.26
CA ILE A 255 -3.71 6.07 15.29
C ILE A 255 -3.58 7.24 14.32
N GLY A 256 -2.36 7.71 14.14
CA GLY A 256 -2.08 8.85 13.29
C GLY A 256 -0.90 8.63 12.35
N THR A 257 -0.90 9.31 11.20
CA THR A 257 0.24 9.39 10.27
C THR A 257 0.62 10.84 9.98
N GLY A 258 1.92 11.15 10.00
CA GLY A 258 2.42 12.51 9.72
C GLY A 258 1.83 13.52 10.69
N LYS A 259 1.14 14.55 10.18
CA LYS A 259 0.43 15.53 11.02
C LYS A 259 -0.65 14.90 11.89
N GLY A 260 -1.35 13.86 11.41
CA GLY A 260 -2.30 13.10 12.22
C GLY A 260 -1.64 12.38 13.40
N ALA A 261 -0.37 11.97 13.28
CA ALA A 261 0.37 11.34 14.38
C ALA A 261 0.75 12.35 15.47
N GLU A 262 1.10 13.59 15.08
CA GLU A 262 1.34 14.69 16.00
C GLU A 262 0.07 15.07 16.79
N LEU A 263 -1.08 15.12 16.10
CA LEU A 263 -2.38 15.31 16.74
C LEU A 263 -2.71 14.14 17.68
N ALA A 264 -2.41 12.90 17.29
CA ALA A 264 -2.60 11.72 18.14
C ALA A 264 -1.77 11.80 19.43
N LEU A 265 -0.51 12.27 19.36
CA LEU A 265 0.33 12.54 20.54
C LEU A 265 -0.23 13.66 21.43
N SER A 266 -0.79 14.71 20.82
CA SER A 266 -1.47 15.77 21.57
C SER A 266 -2.72 15.25 22.27
N MET A 267 -3.53 14.45 21.57
CA MET A 267 -4.74 13.84 22.13
C MET A 267 -4.43 12.95 23.36
N ILE A 268 -3.46 12.04 23.27
CA ILE A 268 -3.09 11.18 24.42
C ILE A 268 -2.49 11.97 25.59
N THR A 269 -1.91 13.14 25.33
CA THR A 269 -1.31 13.98 26.38
C THR A 269 -2.35 14.77 27.15
N PHE A 270 -3.36 15.31 26.46
CA PHE A 270 -4.31 16.27 27.05
C PHE A 270 -5.72 15.72 27.25
N LEU A 271 -6.12 14.67 26.53
CA LEU A 271 -7.49 14.15 26.55
C LEU A 271 -7.57 12.83 27.34
N PRO A 272 -8.25 12.81 28.50
CA PRO A 272 -8.37 11.60 29.32
C PRO A 272 -9.17 10.47 28.65
N GLU A 273 -9.96 10.75 27.61
CA GLU A 273 -10.70 9.76 26.84
C GLU A 273 -9.80 8.84 26.00
N VAL A 274 -8.57 9.27 25.72
CA VAL A 274 -7.61 8.53 24.89
C VAL A 274 -6.66 7.75 25.79
N VAL A 275 -6.60 6.43 25.60
CA VAL A 275 -5.86 5.52 26.50
C VAL A 275 -4.66 4.86 25.83
N ALA A 276 -4.54 4.95 24.50
CA ALA A 276 -3.43 4.44 23.72
C ALA A 276 -3.25 5.26 22.44
N ALA A 277 -2.00 5.47 22.02
CA ALA A 277 -1.69 6.16 20.78
C ALA A 277 -0.67 5.38 19.94
N VAL A 278 -0.91 5.33 18.62
CA VAL A 278 0.02 4.81 17.61
C VAL A 278 0.47 5.98 16.74
N CYS A 279 1.76 6.30 16.82
CA CYS A 279 2.40 7.39 16.08
C CYS A 279 3.18 6.83 14.88
N ILE A 280 2.74 7.11 13.66
CA ILE A 280 3.42 6.68 12.43
C ILE A 280 4.05 7.91 11.77
N SER A 281 5.38 8.00 11.79
CA SER A 281 6.13 9.10 11.19
C SER A 281 5.67 10.49 11.68
N GLY A 282 5.28 10.61 12.95
CA GLY A 282 4.87 11.86 13.57
C GLY A 282 6.03 12.67 14.16
N CYS A 283 5.79 13.96 14.36
CA CYS A 283 6.67 14.84 15.12
C CYS A 283 6.16 14.91 16.58
N SER A 284 7.07 14.99 17.55
CA SER A 284 6.72 15.24 18.96
C SER A 284 6.50 16.73 19.25
N SER A 285 6.85 17.61 18.32
CA SER A 285 6.64 19.05 18.40
C SER A 285 5.42 19.46 17.58
N ASN A 286 4.70 20.51 17.99
CA ASN A 286 3.63 21.05 17.18
C ASN A 286 4.22 21.72 15.91
N THR A 287 3.80 21.33 14.72
CA THR A 287 4.31 21.85 13.43
C THR A 287 3.21 22.47 12.58
N ILE A 288 3.57 23.37 11.66
CA ILE A 288 2.69 23.97 10.63
C ILE A 288 1.61 24.93 11.16
N ALA A 289 0.76 24.48 12.08
CA ALA A 289 -0.39 25.20 12.61
C ALA A 289 -0.35 25.24 14.14
N ASP A 290 -0.83 26.35 14.70
CA ASP A 290 -0.94 26.49 16.16
C ASP A 290 -2.02 25.54 16.70
N LEU A 291 -1.80 24.96 17.88
CA LEU A 291 -2.75 24.05 18.54
C LEU A 291 -3.24 24.67 19.85
N HIS A 292 -4.55 24.83 19.97
CA HIS A 292 -5.22 25.45 21.10
C HIS A 292 -6.00 24.42 21.92
N TYR A 293 -6.00 24.57 23.24
CA TYR A 293 -6.88 23.84 24.15
C TYR A 293 -7.23 24.73 25.36
N GLY A 294 -8.47 25.19 25.43
CA GLY A 294 -8.87 26.27 26.34
C GLY A 294 -7.99 27.51 26.17
N GLU A 295 -7.41 28.00 27.28
CA GLU A 295 -6.50 29.15 27.29
C GLU A 295 -5.06 28.78 26.87
N MET A 296 -4.73 27.48 26.74
CA MET A 296 -3.40 27.03 26.35
C MET A 296 -3.24 27.08 24.83
N SER A 297 -2.09 27.57 24.38
CA SER A 297 -1.69 27.59 22.98
C SER A 297 -0.28 27.02 22.82
N LEU A 298 -0.16 25.99 21.99
CA LEU A 298 1.12 25.43 21.56
C LEU A 298 1.44 26.02 20.18
N PRO A 299 2.45 26.89 20.05
CA PRO A 299 2.77 27.48 18.75
C PRO A 299 3.30 26.41 17.80
N GLY A 300 2.85 26.46 16.56
CA GLY A 300 3.35 25.60 15.49
C GLY A 300 4.74 26.06 15.07
N LEU A 301 5.69 25.12 15.00
CA LEU A 301 6.96 25.34 14.33
C LEU A 301 6.68 25.52 12.83
N ARG A 302 6.81 26.77 12.36
CA ARG A 302 6.55 27.14 10.97
C ARG A 302 7.82 26.96 10.14
N PHE A 303 7.66 26.42 8.94
CA PHE A 303 8.74 26.39 7.96
C PHE A 303 8.85 27.76 7.29
N ASP A 304 10.06 28.31 7.27
CA ASP A 304 10.34 29.53 6.51
C ASP A 304 10.44 29.18 5.01
N MET A 305 9.32 29.32 4.31
CA MET A 305 9.23 29.09 2.86
C MET A 305 10.21 29.97 2.06
N ASN A 306 10.68 31.11 2.62
CA ASN A 306 11.65 31.97 1.93
C ASN A 306 13.09 31.44 2.03
N LYS A 307 13.37 30.58 3.00
CA LYS A 307 14.66 29.87 3.14
C LYS A 307 14.63 28.49 2.48
N THR A 308 13.48 28.10 1.95
CA THR A 308 13.28 26.83 1.27
C THR A 308 13.32 27.11 -0.23
N PRO A 309 14.24 26.50 -1.00
CA PRO A 309 14.24 26.72 -2.44
C PRO A 309 12.87 26.29 -2.99
N SER A 310 12.26 27.14 -3.83
CA SER A 310 10.97 26.92 -4.48
C SER A 310 11.09 25.81 -5.52
N LEU A 311 11.26 24.59 -5.03
CA LEU A 311 11.43 23.40 -5.83
C LEU A 311 10.07 22.73 -6.03
N PRO A 312 9.78 22.19 -7.23
CA PRO A 312 8.73 21.20 -7.40
C PRO A 312 8.87 20.13 -6.31
N ILE A 313 7.76 19.59 -5.79
CA ILE A 313 7.75 18.59 -4.70
C ILE A 313 8.80 17.48 -4.92
N GLU A 314 8.98 17.05 -6.16
CA GLU A 314 9.97 16.06 -6.61
C GLU A 314 11.41 16.46 -6.28
N GLN A 315 11.78 17.71 -6.59
CA GLN A 315 13.10 18.28 -6.29
C GLN A 315 13.22 18.66 -4.81
N PHE A 316 12.11 18.99 -4.14
CA PHE A 316 12.10 19.25 -2.70
C PHE A 316 12.35 17.97 -1.89
N ILE A 317 11.76 16.84 -2.28
CA ILE A 317 12.03 15.54 -1.66
C ILE A 317 13.50 15.14 -1.86
N HIS A 318 14.04 15.31 -3.08
CA HIS A 318 15.45 15.06 -3.35
C HIS A 318 16.37 15.98 -2.53
N PHE A 319 16.04 17.27 -2.45
CA PHE A 319 16.76 18.26 -1.64
C PHE A 319 16.77 17.89 -0.15
N LEU A 320 15.64 17.45 0.40
CA LEU A 320 15.56 16.98 1.79
C LEU A 320 16.39 15.71 2.00
N GLN A 321 16.34 14.74 1.08
CA GLN A 321 17.15 13.51 1.13
C GLN A 321 18.66 13.80 1.06
N GLU A 322 19.07 14.75 0.23
CA GLU A 322 20.46 15.18 0.05
C GLU A 322 20.98 15.98 1.26
N LYS A 323 20.15 16.86 1.84
CA LYS A 323 20.50 17.64 3.05
C LYS A 323 20.52 16.80 4.33
N LEU A 324 19.71 15.74 4.40
CA LEU A 324 19.65 14.81 5.53
C LEU A 324 20.67 13.66 5.43
N HIS A 325 21.51 13.63 4.37
CA HIS A 325 22.60 12.68 4.26
C HIS A 325 23.60 12.87 5.42
N PRO A 326 24.05 11.80 6.11
CA PRO A 326 24.83 11.89 7.35
C PRO A 326 26.23 12.51 7.21
N ALA A 327 26.62 12.96 6.01
CA ALA A 327 27.86 13.69 5.81
C ALA A 327 27.81 15.15 6.28
N HIS A 328 26.62 15.71 6.57
CA HIS A 328 26.47 17.14 6.90
C HIS A 328 25.78 17.46 8.24
N SER A 329 25.49 16.50 9.11
CA SER A 329 24.85 16.74 10.41
C SER A 329 25.72 16.30 11.59
N ALA A 330 26.80 17.04 11.84
CA ALA A 330 27.46 17.04 13.14
C ALA A 330 26.65 17.89 14.13
N GLN A 331 25.44 17.46 14.49
CA GLN A 331 24.64 17.87 15.65
C GLN A 331 23.20 17.36 15.50
N ASN A 332 22.97 16.11 15.91
CA ASN A 332 21.71 15.56 16.45
C ASN A 332 21.89 14.04 16.52
N ALA A 333 22.64 13.62 17.54
CA ALA A 333 22.75 12.22 17.88
C ALA A 333 21.44 11.76 18.51
N PHE A 334 20.52 11.19 17.73
CA PHE A 334 19.55 10.14 18.13
C PHE A 334 18.77 9.66 16.89
N MET A 335 19.47 9.30 15.82
CA MET A 335 18.93 8.43 14.78
C MET A 335 20.00 7.39 14.44
N PRO A 336 19.71 6.07 14.49
CA PRO A 336 20.65 5.10 13.98
C PRO A 336 20.85 5.37 12.48
N SER A 337 22.11 5.36 12.06
CA SER A 337 22.50 5.56 10.66
C SER A 337 21.60 4.76 9.72
N LEU A 338 21.03 5.45 8.71
CA LEU A 338 20.22 4.84 7.64
C LEU A 338 20.92 3.61 7.04
N SER A 339 22.26 3.54 7.02
CA SER A 339 23.01 2.38 6.53
C SER A 339 22.70 1.08 7.27
N LYS A 340 22.34 1.14 8.56
CA LYS A 340 22.04 -0.01 9.42
C LYS A 340 20.58 -0.48 9.38
N LEU A 341 19.69 0.24 8.68
CA LEU A 341 18.30 -0.19 8.53
C LEU A 341 18.20 -1.37 7.55
N PRO A 342 17.38 -2.39 7.86
CA PRO A 342 17.06 -3.47 6.92
C PRO A 342 16.54 -2.92 5.58
N HIS A 343 16.85 -3.63 4.49
CA HIS A 343 16.56 -3.18 3.13
C HIS A 343 15.06 -2.92 2.87
N TRP A 344 14.19 -3.63 3.58
CA TRP A 344 12.73 -3.47 3.52
C TRP A 344 12.25 -2.15 4.14
N LEU A 345 12.86 -1.69 5.24
CA LEU A 345 12.47 -0.44 5.90
C LEU A 345 12.90 0.80 5.10
N LYS A 346 14.06 0.71 4.43
CA LYS A 346 14.51 1.73 3.46
C LYS A 346 13.55 1.88 2.28
N ARG A 347 12.95 0.77 1.82
CA ARG A 347 11.95 0.76 0.75
C ARG A 347 10.55 1.17 1.23
N CYS A 348 10.14 0.89 2.47
CA CYS A 348 8.91 1.43 3.06
C CYS A 348 8.89 2.96 3.08
N LEU A 349 10.05 3.61 3.30
CA LEU A 349 10.18 5.06 3.25
C LEU A 349 10.11 5.64 1.82
N GLN A 350 10.35 4.81 0.80
CA GLN A 350 10.33 5.19 -0.62
C GLN A 350 9.06 4.75 -1.36
N SER A 351 8.25 3.86 -0.77
CA SER A 351 7.03 3.30 -1.35
C SER A 351 5.85 3.48 -0.37
N PRO A 352 5.12 4.61 -0.43
CA PRO A 352 4.01 4.86 0.46
C PRO A 352 2.76 4.16 -0.07
N GLY A 353 2.57 2.89 0.28
CA GLY A 353 1.36 2.15 -0.14
C GLY A 353 1.00 0.92 0.68
N TRP A 354 1.95 0.23 1.31
CA TRP A 354 1.66 -1.13 1.82
C TRP A 354 2.23 -1.45 3.21
N CYS A 355 2.89 -0.51 3.88
CA CYS A 355 3.49 -0.78 5.19
C CYS A 355 2.48 -0.60 6.33
N LEU A 356 1.51 -1.51 6.38
CA LEU A 356 0.80 -1.91 7.61
C LEU A 356 1.10 -3.40 7.82
N ASN A 357 2.22 -3.67 8.51
CA ASN A 357 2.64 -4.94 9.10
C ASN A 357 2.59 -6.22 8.23
N LEU A 358 3.73 -6.55 7.62
CA LEU A 358 4.09 -7.92 7.25
C LEU A 358 5.38 -8.30 7.99
N HIS A 359 5.23 -8.83 9.21
CA HIS A 359 6.18 -9.80 9.77
C HIS A 359 5.43 -11.11 9.93
#